data_AF-A0A524ADM8-F1
#
_entry.id   AF-A0A524ADM8-F1
#
_cell.length_a   1.000
_cell.length_b   1.000
_cell.length_c   1.000
_cell.angle_alpha   90.00
_cell.angle_beta   90.00
_cell.angle_gamma   90.00
#
_symmetry.space_group_name_H-M   'P 1'
#
loop_
_entity.id
_entity.type
_entity.pdbx_description
1 polymer ?
#
loop_
_entity_poly.entity_id
_entity_poly.type
_entity_poly.pdbx_seq_one_letter_code
_entity_poly.pdbx_strand_id
1 'polypeptide(L)'
;AAPVARAIRAAATTPIKCRPAIGLGGPHYAPRHTDVVLHTDVGVGHILPKYASIDEALLERAIARTRGGIELLVLDWKGMSSEQRQISQRVASKLSIQALRRREILSQAKV
;
A
#
# COMPACT_ATOMS: atom_id res chain seq x y z
N ALA A 1 23.79 8.77 -11.95
CA ALA A 1 23.25 9.99 -11.30
C ALA A 1 22.09 10.64 -12.06
N ALA A 2 22.18 10.83 -13.39
CA ALA A 2 21.17 11.55 -14.17
C ALA A 2 19.71 11.03 -14.06
N PRO A 3 19.42 9.71 -14.05
CA PRO A 3 18.04 9.21 -13.95
C PRO A 3 17.37 9.56 -12.61
N VAL A 4 18.10 9.41 -11.50
CA VAL A 4 17.60 9.73 -10.15
C VAL A 4 17.33 11.23 -10.03
N ALA A 5 18.25 12.08 -10.51
CA ALA A 5 18.07 13.53 -10.51
C ALA A 5 16.82 13.97 -11.29
N ARG A 6 16.56 13.34 -12.45
CA ARG A 6 15.34 13.60 -13.23
C ARG A 6 14.08 13.17 -12.48
N ALA A 7 14.09 11.98 -11.86
CA ALA A 7 12.96 11.48 -11.09
C ALA A 7 12.64 12.37 -9.88
N ILE A 8 13.66 12.82 -9.14
CA ILE A 8 13.50 13.76 -8.01
C ILE A 8 12.86 15.07 -8.49
N ARG A 9 13.38 15.66 -9.57
CA ARG A 9 12.82 16.91 -10.10
C ARG A 9 11.36 16.73 -10.51
N ALA A 10 11.04 15.67 -11.24
CA ALA A 10 9.68 15.37 -11.65
C ALA A 10 8.75 15.18 -10.45
N ALA A 11 9.17 14.45 -9.42
CA ALA A 11 8.38 14.23 -8.20
C ALA A 11 8.15 15.52 -7.41
N ALA A 12 9.12 16.45 -7.38
CA ALA A 12 9.00 17.71 -6.65
C ALA A 12 8.08 18.74 -7.33
N THR A 13 7.96 18.71 -8.66
CA THR A 13 7.21 19.70 -9.43
C THR A 13 5.85 19.22 -9.92
N THR A 14 5.57 17.91 -9.83
CA THR A 14 4.32 17.32 -10.33
C THR A 14 3.32 17.15 -9.17
N PRO A 15 2.05 17.57 -9.31
CA PRO A 15 1.02 17.27 -8.32
C PRO A 15 0.85 15.77 -8.13
N ILE A 16 0.68 15.34 -6.88
CA ILE A 16 0.40 13.94 -6.55
C ILE A 16 -1.03 13.61 -7.01
N LYS A 17 -1.17 12.66 -7.93
CA LYS A 17 -2.45 12.10 -8.37
C LYS A 17 -2.39 10.59 -8.19
N CYS A 18 -2.86 10.10 -7.06
CA CYS A 18 -2.95 8.67 -6.78
C CYS A 18 -4.01 8.38 -5.71
N ARG A 19 -4.49 7.14 -5.69
CA ARG A 19 -5.28 6.58 -4.58
C ARG A 19 -4.33 6.17 -3.46
N PRO A 20 -4.31 6.85 -2.31
CA PRO A 20 -3.33 6.59 -1.26
C PRO A 20 -3.63 5.27 -0.54
N ALA A 21 -2.59 4.48 -0.30
CA ALA A 21 -2.71 3.13 0.21
C ALA A 21 -1.64 2.72 1.23
N ILE A 22 -1.96 1.70 2.04
CA ILE A 22 -0.99 0.99 2.90
C ILE A 22 -0.70 -0.38 2.29
N GLY A 23 0.56 -0.75 2.19
CA GLY A 23 0.99 -2.08 1.79
C GLY A 23 1.09 -3.04 2.98
N LEU A 24 0.51 -4.22 2.87
CA LEU A 24 0.58 -5.27 3.88
C LEU A 24 1.13 -6.57 3.30
N GLY A 25 2.08 -7.17 4.01
CA GLY A 25 2.73 -8.43 3.68
C GLY A 25 3.87 -8.30 2.67
N GLY A 26 4.36 -9.47 2.26
CA GLY A 26 5.42 -9.60 1.26
C GLY A 26 6.83 -9.61 1.87
N PRO A 27 7.85 -9.93 1.05
CA PRO A 27 9.25 -9.89 1.45
C PRO A 27 9.77 -8.45 1.59
N HIS A 28 11.02 -8.29 2.04
CA HIS A 28 11.65 -6.99 2.27
C HIS A 28 11.55 -6.00 1.07
N TYR A 29 11.66 -6.50 -0.16
CA TYR A 29 11.60 -5.66 -1.37
C TYR A 29 10.18 -5.38 -1.91
N ALA A 30 9.14 -5.90 -1.24
CA ALA A 30 7.73 -5.62 -1.55
C ALA A 30 7.34 -5.67 -3.05
N PRO A 31 7.72 -6.70 -3.83
CA PRO A 31 7.57 -6.70 -5.29
C PRO A 31 6.12 -6.59 -5.77
N ARG A 32 5.14 -7.04 -4.96
CA ARG A 32 3.72 -6.89 -5.31
C ARG A 32 3.21 -5.47 -5.13
N HIS A 33 3.73 -4.74 -4.16
CA HIS A 33 3.42 -3.32 -3.94
C HIS A 33 4.09 -2.46 -5.01
N THR A 34 5.35 -2.76 -5.35
CA THR A 34 6.04 -2.13 -6.48
C THR A 34 5.28 -2.31 -7.78
N ASP A 35 4.79 -3.52 -8.05
CA ASP A 35 3.99 -3.79 -9.25
C ASP A 35 2.68 -2.99 -9.29
N VAL A 36 2.01 -2.83 -8.15
CA VAL A 36 0.79 -2.00 -8.05
C VAL A 36 1.11 -0.53 -8.32
N VAL A 37 2.17 0.02 -7.72
CA VAL A 37 2.56 1.43 -7.91
C VAL A 37 2.99 1.72 -9.35
N LEU A 38 3.64 0.77 -10.02
CA LEU A 38 4.13 0.96 -11.39
C LEU A 38 3.03 0.86 -12.46
N HIS A 39 1.98 0.10 -12.21
CA HIS A 39 0.98 -0.23 -13.24
C HIS A 39 -0.43 0.28 -12.94
N THR A 40 -0.62 1.05 -11.87
CA THR A 40 -1.93 1.58 -11.48
C THR A 40 -1.80 3.00 -10.94
N ASP A 41 -2.93 3.62 -10.61
CA ASP A 41 -3.01 4.91 -9.95
C ASP A 41 -2.85 4.83 -8.43
N VAL A 42 -2.48 3.68 -7.87
CA VAL A 42 -2.35 3.50 -6.41
C VAL A 42 -0.98 3.96 -5.93
N GLY A 43 -0.97 4.86 -4.95
CA GLY A 43 0.24 5.34 -4.27
C GLY A 43 0.40 4.69 -2.90
N VAL A 44 1.42 3.86 -2.72
CA VAL A 44 1.66 3.18 -1.44
C VAL A 44 2.55 4.03 -0.54
N GLY A 45 2.07 4.32 0.67
CA GLY A 45 2.82 5.01 1.72
C GLY A 45 3.65 4.02 2.55
N HIS A 46 3.15 3.64 3.72
CA HIS A 46 3.82 2.62 4.54
C HIS A 46 3.64 1.22 3.92
N ILE A 47 4.68 0.39 4.04
CA ILE A 47 4.64 -1.05 3.73
C ILE A 47 5.02 -1.82 4.99
N LEU A 48 4.11 -2.66 5.47
CA LEU A 48 4.30 -3.53 6.62
C LEU A 48 4.57 -4.97 6.12
N PRO A 49 5.83 -5.42 6.09
CA PRO A 49 6.21 -6.70 5.49
C PRO A 49 5.81 -7.91 6.36
N LYS A 50 5.90 -9.12 5.81
CA LYS A 50 5.51 -10.37 6.50
C LYS A 50 6.16 -10.54 7.87
N TYR A 51 7.45 -10.19 7.98
CA TYR A 51 8.24 -10.40 9.19
C TYR A 51 8.01 -9.34 10.27
N ALA A 52 7.23 -8.30 9.99
CA ALA A 52 6.83 -7.33 11.01
C ALA A 52 5.72 -7.94 11.89
N SER A 53 5.83 -7.72 13.20
CA SER A 53 4.69 -7.90 14.09
C SER A 53 3.71 -6.75 13.84
N ILE A 54 2.50 -7.07 13.42
CA ILE A 54 1.47 -6.09 13.07
C ILE A 54 0.33 -6.27 14.04
N ASP A 55 0.04 -5.24 14.82
CA ASP A 55 -1.18 -5.12 15.61
C ASP A 55 -2.09 -4.02 15.04
N GLU A 56 -3.31 -3.90 15.58
CA GLU A 56 -4.27 -2.90 15.13
C GLU A 56 -3.76 -1.47 15.35
N ALA A 57 -3.11 -1.21 16.49
CA ALA A 57 -2.59 0.11 16.83
C ALA A 57 -1.50 0.57 15.85
N LEU A 58 -0.59 -0.32 15.45
CA LEU A 58 0.43 -0.04 14.45
C LEU A 58 -0.21 0.26 13.08
N LEU A 59 -1.19 -0.53 12.66
CA LEU A 59 -1.87 -0.32 11.37
C LEU A 59 -2.66 1.00 11.36
N GLU A 60 -3.40 1.29 12.43
CA GLU A 60 -4.11 2.56 12.59
C GLU A 60 -3.14 3.75 12.58
N ARG A 61 -2.00 3.62 13.25
CA ARG A 61 -0.95 4.65 13.25
C ARG A 61 -0.32 4.84 11.86
N ALA A 62 -0.12 3.76 11.11
CA ALA A 62 0.39 3.82 9.74
C ALA A 62 -0.59 4.56 8.83
N ILE A 63 -1.89 4.27 8.96
CA ILE A 63 -2.97 4.95 8.23
C ILE A 63 -2.99 6.45 8.57
N ALA A 64 -3.01 6.80 9.86
CA ALA A 64 -3.05 8.19 10.31
C ALA A 64 -1.81 9.01 9.90
N ARG A 65 -0.67 8.35 9.67
CA ARG A 65 0.59 8.98 9.26
C ARG A 65 0.85 8.94 7.75
N THR A 66 -0.08 8.44 6.95
CA THR A 66 0.02 8.55 5.49
C THR A 66 -0.68 9.83 5.02
N ARG A 67 0.07 10.63 4.26
CA ARG A 67 -0.38 11.93 3.76
C ARG A 67 -1.60 11.75 2.85
N GLY A 68 -2.65 12.53 3.10
CA GLY A 68 -3.89 12.50 2.31
C GLY A 68 -4.91 11.46 2.76
N GLY A 69 -4.66 10.76 3.87
CA GLY A 69 -5.50 9.64 4.30
C GLY A 69 -5.22 8.39 3.49
N ILE A 70 -6.10 7.38 3.61
CA ILE A 70 -5.98 6.09 2.92
C ILE A 70 -7.34 5.70 2.35
N GLU A 71 -7.36 5.32 1.08
CA GLU A 71 -8.55 4.77 0.40
C GLU A 71 -8.57 3.25 0.43
N LEU A 72 -7.38 2.61 0.42
CA LEU A 72 -7.28 1.16 0.35
C LEU A 72 -6.05 0.56 1.06
N LEU A 73 -6.20 -0.69 1.46
CA LEU A 73 -5.14 -1.59 1.89
C LEU A 73 -4.75 -2.51 0.73
N VAL A 74 -3.48 -2.51 0.36
CA VAL A 74 -2.90 -3.38 -0.68
C VAL A 74 -2.36 -4.64 -0.02
N LEU A 75 -3.10 -5.73 -0.16
CA LEU A 75 -2.80 -7.01 0.48
C LEU A 75 -1.93 -7.91 -0.41
N ASP A 76 -0.70 -8.19 0.03
CA ASP A 76 0.02 -9.36 -0.41
C ASP A 76 -0.49 -10.60 0.35
N TRP A 77 -1.65 -11.11 -0.05
CA TRP A 77 -2.32 -12.21 0.65
C TRP A 77 -1.40 -13.40 0.97
N LYS A 78 -0.61 -13.86 0.00
CA LYS A 78 0.32 -14.99 0.19
C LYS A 78 1.55 -14.61 1.03
N GLY A 79 1.92 -13.33 1.03
CA GLY A 79 2.99 -12.76 1.84
C GLY A 79 2.54 -12.32 3.24
N MET A 80 1.35 -12.67 3.71
CA MET A 80 0.87 -12.35 5.07
C MET A 80 0.64 -13.61 5.90
N SER A 81 0.81 -13.51 7.21
CA SER A 81 0.35 -14.52 8.17
C SER A 81 -1.18 -14.48 8.31
N SER A 82 -1.77 -15.54 8.89
CA SER A 82 -3.21 -15.58 9.17
C SER A 82 -3.65 -14.46 10.10
N GLU A 83 -2.86 -14.17 11.13
CA GLU A 83 -3.08 -13.09 12.08
C GLU A 83 -3.06 -11.72 11.40
N GLN A 84 -2.04 -11.44 10.57
CA GLN A 84 -1.94 -10.19 9.83
C GLN A 84 -3.16 -9.97 8.92
N ARG A 85 -3.67 -11.03 8.28
CA ARG A 85 -4.89 -10.95 7.46
C ARG A 85 -6.12 -10.59 8.29
N GLN A 86 -6.29 -11.23 9.45
CA GLN A 86 -7.40 -10.95 10.36
C GLN A 86 -7.36 -9.51 10.86
N ILE A 87 -6.21 -9.04 11.32
CA ILE A 87 -6.00 -7.67 11.79
C ILE A 87 -6.30 -6.66 10.68
N SER A 88 -5.79 -6.91 9.47
CA SER A 88 -6.03 -6.05 8.31
C SER A 88 -7.51 -5.96 7.96
N GLN A 89 -8.24 -7.08 8.01
CA GLN A 89 -9.68 -7.11 7.74
C GLN A 89 -10.49 -6.41 8.83
N ARG A 90 -10.12 -6.57 10.11
CA ARG A 90 -10.78 -5.89 11.23
C ARG A 90 -10.60 -4.38 11.13
N VAL A 91 -9.39 -3.89 10.92
CA VAL A 91 -9.11 -2.45 10.77
C VAL A 91 -9.78 -1.88 9.52
N ALA A 92 -9.73 -2.61 8.39
CA ALA A 92 -10.43 -2.20 7.17
C ALA A 92 -11.94 -2.02 7.41
N SER A 93 -12.57 -2.98 8.09
CA SER A 93 -14.01 -2.93 8.41
C SER A 93 -14.33 -1.79 9.38
N LYS A 94 -13.53 -1.64 10.45
CA LYS A 94 -13.68 -0.58 11.46
C LYS A 94 -13.59 0.81 10.86
N LEU A 95 -12.69 1.01 9.90
CA LEU A 95 -12.42 2.32 9.29
C LEU A 95 -13.11 2.51 7.93
N SER A 96 -13.91 1.53 7.47
CA SER A 96 -14.57 1.55 6.16
C SER A 96 -13.60 1.77 4.99
N ILE A 97 -12.42 1.13 5.06
CA ILE A 97 -11.36 1.18 4.03
C ILE A 97 -11.42 -0.08 3.17
N GLN A 98 -11.22 0.04 1.86
CA GLN A 98 -11.21 -1.12 0.97
C GLN A 98 -9.95 -1.96 1.17
N ALA A 99 -10.07 -3.28 1.31
CA ALA A 99 -8.91 -4.17 1.37
C ALA A 99 -8.84 -5.04 0.12
N LEU A 100 -7.88 -4.76 -0.76
CA LEU A 100 -7.78 -5.36 -2.09
C LEU A 100 -6.46 -6.12 -2.27
N ARG A 101 -6.52 -7.26 -2.94
CA ARG A 101 -5.33 -8.02 -3.37
C ARG A 101 -4.80 -7.46 -4.67
N ARG A 102 -3.51 -7.67 -4.93
CA ARG A 102 -2.84 -7.26 -6.19
C ARG A 102 -3.69 -7.52 -7.45
N ARG A 103 -4.27 -8.72 -7.58
CA ARG A 103 -5.05 -9.09 -8.78
C ARG A 103 -6.30 -8.23 -8.97
N GLU A 104 -6.99 -7.90 -7.87
CA GLU A 104 -8.22 -7.11 -7.87
C GLU A 104 -7.92 -5.66 -8.28
N ILE A 105 -6.80 -5.11 -7.78
CA ILE A 105 -6.36 -3.75 -8.12
C ILE A 105 -5.97 -3.66 -9.60
N LEU A 106 -5.18 -4.62 -10.09
CA LEU A 106 -4.76 -4.64 -11.50
C LEU A 106 -5.93 -4.84 -12.46
N SER A 107 -6.99 -5.57 -12.06
CA SER A 107 -8.19 -5.69 -12.90
C SER A 107 -8.98 -4.38 -13.00
N GLN A 108 -8.97 -3.55 -11.96
CA GLN A 108 -9.65 -2.25 -11.98
C GLN A 108 -8.92 -1.22 -12.84
N ALA A 109 -7.61 -1.38 -13.05
CA ALA A 109 -6.80 -0.49 -13.88
C ALA A 109 -6.92 -0.76 -15.40
N LYS A 110 -7.51 -1.89 -15.80
CA LYS A 110 -7.80 -2.19 -17.20
C LYS A 110 -9.14 -1.55 -17.60
N VAL A 111 -9.11 -0.26 -17.88
CA VAL A 111 -10.11 0.46 -18.69
C VAL A 111 -9.41 0.99 -19.92
#